data_AF-A0A7S2UYJ7-F1
#
_entry.id   AF-A0A7S2UYJ7-F1
#
_cell.length_a   1.000
_cell.length_b   1.000
_cell.length_c   1.000
_cell.angle_alpha   90.00
_cell.angle_beta   90.00
_cell.angle_gamma   90.00
#
_symmetry.space_group_name_H-M   'P 1'
#
loop_
_entity.id
_entity.type
_entity.pdbx_description
1 polymer ?
#
loop_
_entity_poly.entity_id
_entity_poly.type
_entity_poly.pdbx_seq_one_letter_code
_entity_poly.pdbx_strand_id
1 'polypeptide(L)'
;EATNEPAARQAVQGFRLLSAWSMKLVPVQDMTAVMTVKARRKPIKAGNWVRMRRGIYKGDLAKAVEVLDSGNKIVVQVIPRLDLTLLAMTPEDAKLRRRQHARQRPPQKLFNAAEVHQAGGEVQRKRFPGSGTMYDFFGNNYYHNGFLFKEVSQLVLTGV
;
A
#
# COMPACT_ATOMS: atom_id res chain seq x y z
N GLU A 1 -4.43 37.06 6.41
CA GLU A 1 -5.62 37.86 6.03
C GLU A 1 -5.19 39.32 5.91
N ALA A 2 -5.86 40.12 5.08
CA ALA A 2 -5.60 41.55 4.94
C ALA A 2 -6.94 42.27 4.82
N THR A 3 -7.05 43.44 5.43
CA THR A 3 -8.27 44.27 5.37
C THR A 3 -8.44 44.95 4.02
N ASN A 4 -7.31 45.28 3.37
CA ASN A 4 -7.26 46.02 2.11
C ASN A 4 -6.46 45.24 1.05
N GLU A 5 -6.93 45.29 -0.20
CA GLU A 5 -6.22 44.71 -1.36
C GLU A 5 -4.78 45.20 -1.54
N PRO A 6 -4.46 46.52 -1.49
CA PRO A 6 -3.09 46.99 -1.69
C PRO A 6 -2.11 46.44 -0.65
N ALA A 7 -2.55 46.26 0.60
CA ALA A 7 -1.72 45.65 1.65
C ALA A 7 -1.38 44.19 1.32
N ALA A 8 -2.33 43.44 0.75
CA ALA A 8 -2.10 42.07 0.30
C ALA A 8 -1.13 42.01 -0.89
N ARG A 9 -1.25 42.93 -1.86
CA ARG A 9 -0.35 42.99 -3.02
C ARG A 9 1.09 43.32 -2.62
N GLN A 10 1.26 44.28 -1.72
CA GLN A 10 2.58 44.64 -1.20
C GLN A 10 3.23 43.48 -0.45
N ALA A 11 2.45 42.73 0.34
CA ALA A 11 2.96 41.56 1.05
C ALA A 11 3.45 40.42 0.14
N VAL A 12 2.90 40.32 -1.08
CA VAL A 12 3.29 39.29 -2.06
C VAL A 12 4.41 39.78 -3.01
N GLN A 13 4.72 41.08 -2.99
CA GLN A 13 5.75 41.67 -3.85
C GLN A 13 7.14 41.09 -3.50
N GLY A 14 7.83 40.57 -4.51
CA GLY A 14 9.16 39.94 -4.36
C GLY A 14 9.15 38.42 -4.22
N PHE A 15 7.99 37.79 -4.01
CA PHE A 15 7.88 36.34 -4.01
C PHE A 15 7.77 35.77 -5.42
N ARG A 16 8.83 35.08 -5.89
CA ARG A 16 8.88 34.48 -7.24
C ARG A 16 7.83 33.40 -7.52
N LEU A 17 7.31 32.73 -6.48
CA LEU A 17 6.33 31.66 -6.62
C LEU A 17 4.87 32.13 -6.63
N LEU A 18 4.62 33.44 -6.42
CA LEU A 18 3.29 34.00 -6.32
C LEU A 18 3.10 35.09 -7.37
N SER A 19 1.97 35.05 -8.09
CA SER A 19 1.62 36.08 -9.06
C SER A 19 0.75 37.15 -8.41
N ALA A 20 1.33 38.33 -8.18
CA ALA A 20 0.63 39.48 -7.61
C ALA A 20 -0.49 40.03 -8.51
N TRP A 21 -0.49 39.67 -9.80
CA TRP A 21 -1.46 40.14 -10.79
C TRP A 21 -2.81 39.42 -10.75
N SER A 22 -2.93 38.33 -10.00
CA SER A 22 -4.07 37.40 -10.08
C SER A 22 -4.91 37.25 -8.80
N MET A 23 -4.80 38.20 -7.86
CA MET A 23 -5.53 38.14 -6.60
C MET A 23 -7.04 38.34 -6.79
N LYS A 24 -7.84 37.45 -6.20
CA LYS A 24 -9.32 37.53 -6.18
C LYS A 24 -9.82 37.49 -4.74
N LEU A 25 -10.84 38.30 -4.46
CA LEU A 25 -11.51 38.32 -3.16
C LEU A 25 -12.28 37.01 -2.94
N VAL A 26 -12.13 36.41 -1.75
CA VAL A 26 -12.94 35.26 -1.34
C VAL A 26 -14.30 35.77 -0.85
N PRO A 27 -15.43 35.23 -1.33
CA PRO A 27 -16.76 35.57 -0.82
C PRO A 27 -16.88 35.29 0.67
N VAL A 28 -17.61 36.14 1.41
CA VAL A 28 -17.77 36.01 2.88
C VAL A 28 -18.35 34.65 3.28
N GLN A 29 -19.28 34.12 2.48
CA GLN A 29 -19.90 32.81 2.72
C GLN A 29 -18.92 31.63 2.62
N ASP A 30 -17.88 31.77 1.80
CA ASP A 30 -16.88 30.73 1.55
C ASP A 30 -15.67 30.80 2.49
N MET A 31 -15.59 31.82 3.35
CA MET A 31 -14.45 31.99 4.28
C MET A 31 -14.28 30.79 5.21
N THR A 32 -15.37 30.21 5.70
CA THR A 32 -15.34 29.03 6.58
C THR A 32 -14.88 27.77 5.82
N ALA A 33 -15.19 27.68 4.52
CA ALA A 33 -14.76 26.58 3.67
C ALA A 33 -13.24 26.58 3.46
N VAL A 34 -12.59 27.76 3.40
CA VAL A 34 -11.13 27.88 3.30
C VAL A 34 -10.41 27.26 4.50
N MET A 35 -11.00 27.40 5.69
CA MET A 35 -10.45 26.83 6.93
C MET A 35 -10.83 25.36 7.15
N THR A 36 -11.69 24.79 6.29
CA THR A 36 -12.16 23.42 6.47
C THR A 36 -11.10 22.41 6.06
N VAL A 37 -10.53 21.71 7.04
CA VAL A 37 -9.62 20.59 6.79
C VAL A 37 -10.43 19.35 6.41
N LYS A 38 -10.45 19.00 5.12
CA LYS A 38 -10.96 17.69 4.70
C LYS A 38 -9.97 16.62 5.16
N ALA A 39 -10.41 15.74 6.06
CA ALA A 39 -9.66 14.53 6.41
C ALA A 39 -9.41 13.73 5.11
N ARG A 40 -8.16 13.72 4.64
CA ARG A 40 -7.82 13.16 3.31
C ARG A 40 -8.05 11.65 3.20
N ARG A 41 -8.27 10.95 4.32
CA ARG A 41 -8.31 9.49 4.36
C ARG A 41 -9.37 8.99 5.33
N LYS A 42 -10.22 8.08 4.84
CA LYS A 42 -11.07 7.25 5.69
C LYS A 42 -10.17 6.36 6.56
N PRO A 43 -10.37 6.30 7.89
CA PRO A 43 -9.66 5.35 8.74
C PRO A 43 -10.03 3.93 8.30
N ILE A 44 -9.02 3.09 8.06
CA ILE A 44 -9.22 1.68 7.72
C ILE A 44 -9.41 0.93 9.04
N LYS A 45 -10.50 0.18 9.15
CA LYS A 45 -10.77 -0.69 10.30
C LYS A 45 -10.38 -2.13 9.96
N ALA A 46 -10.08 -2.92 10.99
CA ALA A 46 -9.97 -4.37 10.86
C ALA A 46 -11.27 -4.95 10.28
N GLY A 47 -11.15 -5.94 9.40
CA GLY A 47 -12.25 -6.55 8.66
C GLY A 47 -12.58 -5.89 7.32
N ASN A 48 -12.16 -4.64 7.08
CA ASN A 48 -12.48 -3.95 5.82
C ASN A 48 -11.68 -4.50 4.63
N TRP A 49 -12.30 -4.43 3.45
CA TRP A 49 -11.61 -4.66 2.19
C TRP A 49 -10.81 -3.42 1.79
N VAL A 50 -9.57 -3.65 1.38
CA VAL A 50 -8.63 -2.63 0.93
C VAL A 50 -8.03 -3.05 -0.40
N ARG A 51 -7.70 -2.07 -1.23
CA ARG A 51 -7.00 -2.28 -2.50
C ARG A 51 -5.54 -1.88 -2.38
N MET A 52 -4.66 -2.76 -2.81
CA MET A 52 -3.22 -2.53 -2.81
C MET A 52 -2.83 -1.53 -3.92
N ARG A 53 -2.03 -0.50 -3.62
CA ARG A 53 -1.57 0.51 -4.61
C ARG A 53 -0.19 0.24 -5.20
N ARG A 54 0.66 -0.53 -4.52
CA ARG A 54 2.08 -0.72 -4.88
C ARG A 54 2.48 -2.19 -4.95
N GLY A 55 3.55 -2.46 -5.70
CA GLY A 55 4.17 -3.79 -5.81
C GLY A 55 3.44 -4.74 -6.77
N ILE A 56 3.79 -6.03 -6.68
CA ILE A 56 3.21 -7.11 -7.49
C ILE A 56 1.70 -7.27 -7.30
N TYR A 57 1.22 -6.93 -6.09
CA TYR A 57 -0.20 -6.99 -5.71
C TYR A 57 -0.97 -5.71 -6.10
N LYS A 58 -0.40 -4.79 -6.88
CA LYS A 58 -1.06 -3.53 -7.25
C LYS A 58 -2.41 -3.80 -7.93
N GLY A 59 -3.48 -3.30 -7.32
CA GLY A 59 -4.85 -3.45 -7.80
C GLY A 59 -5.57 -4.68 -7.26
N ASP A 60 -4.90 -5.56 -6.50
CA ASP A 60 -5.55 -6.70 -5.88
C ASP A 60 -6.38 -6.27 -4.66
N LEU A 61 -7.47 -7.01 -4.44
CA LEU A 61 -8.29 -6.89 -3.25
C LEU A 61 -7.62 -7.63 -2.10
N ALA A 62 -7.62 -7.01 -0.93
CA ALA A 62 -7.02 -7.53 0.28
C ALA A 62 -7.95 -7.27 1.45
N LYS A 63 -7.96 -8.16 2.45
CA LYS A 63 -8.72 -7.95 3.68
C LYS A 63 -7.77 -7.41 4.75
N ALA A 64 -8.12 -6.29 5.39
CA ALA A 64 -7.40 -5.82 6.56
C ALA A 64 -7.74 -6.75 7.74
N VAL A 65 -6.76 -7.49 8.25
CA VAL A 65 -6.96 -8.41 9.38
C VAL A 65 -6.81 -7.66 10.69
N GLU A 66 -5.71 -6.91 10.81
CA GLU A 66 -5.35 -6.20 12.02
C GLU A 66 -4.72 -4.85 11.68
N VAL A 67 -5.00 -3.85 12.50
CA VAL A 67 -4.42 -2.51 12.39
C VAL A 67 -3.45 -2.33 13.55
N LEU A 68 -2.18 -2.17 13.23
CA LEU A 68 -1.07 -1.99 14.17
C LEU A 68 -0.66 -0.51 14.23
N ASP A 69 0.05 -0.13 15.30
CA ASP A 69 0.68 1.19 15.44
C ASP A 69 -0.28 2.37 15.16
N SER A 70 -1.45 2.33 15.80
CA SER A 70 -2.49 3.38 15.70
C SER A 70 -2.97 3.70 14.28
N GLY A 71 -2.80 2.78 13.32
CA GLY A 71 -3.24 2.97 11.94
C GLY A 71 -2.12 3.11 10.92
N ASN A 72 -0.86 3.23 11.33
CA ASN A 72 0.25 3.37 10.39
C ASN A 72 0.55 2.09 9.61
N LYS A 73 0.43 0.95 10.30
CA LYS A 73 0.76 -0.36 9.76
C LYS A 73 -0.46 -1.27 9.84
N ILE A 74 -0.70 -2.04 8.80
CA ILE A 74 -1.89 -2.89 8.68
C ILE A 74 -1.43 -4.25 8.20
N VAL A 75 -1.89 -5.30 8.88
CA VAL A 75 -1.72 -6.67 8.44
C VAL A 75 -2.83 -6.97 7.44
N VAL A 76 -2.45 -7.27 6.21
CA VAL A 76 -3.38 -7.59 5.13
C VAL A 76 -3.31 -9.06 4.75
N GLN A 77 -4.48 -9.63 4.46
CA GLN A 77 -4.65 -10.95 3.86
C GLN A 77 -4.91 -10.79 2.37
N VAL A 78 -4.08 -11.41 1.53
CA VAL A 78 -4.13 -11.31 0.06
C VAL A 78 -4.03 -12.70 -0.56
N ILE A 79 -4.59 -12.90 -1.75
CA ILE A 79 -4.34 -14.12 -2.53
C ILE A 79 -2.93 -14.02 -3.11
N PRO A 80 -2.04 -15.00 -2.83
CA PRO A 80 -0.68 -14.93 -3.32
C PRO A 80 -0.57 -15.12 -4.83
N ARG A 81 0.54 -14.62 -5.37
CA ARG A 81 0.94 -14.73 -6.77
C ARG A 81 2.34 -15.34 -6.80
N LEU A 82 2.42 -16.65 -6.89
CA LEU A 82 3.68 -17.40 -6.82
C LEU A 82 3.99 -18.07 -8.15
N ASP A 83 5.18 -17.80 -8.68
CA ASP A 83 5.74 -18.56 -9.80
C ASP A 83 6.57 -19.71 -9.28
N LEU A 84 5.97 -20.90 -9.19
CA LEU A 84 6.67 -22.13 -8.80
C LEU A 84 7.75 -22.52 -9.84
N THR A 85 7.59 -22.10 -11.09
CA THR A 85 8.56 -22.33 -12.17
C THR A 85 9.91 -21.64 -11.93
N LEU A 86 9.94 -20.56 -11.15
CA LEU A 86 11.18 -19.86 -10.82
C LEU A 86 12.01 -20.63 -9.76
N LEU A 87 11.42 -21.57 -9.03
CA LEU A 87 12.11 -22.37 -8.03
C LEU A 87 12.91 -23.51 -8.66
N ALA A 88 12.46 -24.01 -9.80
CA ALA A 88 13.15 -25.04 -10.57
C ALA A 88 14.32 -24.49 -11.41
N MET A 89 14.55 -23.16 -11.42
CA MET A 89 15.58 -22.50 -12.21
C MET A 89 16.80 -22.11 -11.38
N THR A 90 17.95 -21.96 -12.02
CA THR A 90 19.14 -21.43 -11.36
C THR A 90 18.86 -20.00 -10.85
N PRO A 91 19.51 -19.55 -9.76
CA PRO A 91 19.24 -18.23 -9.18
C PRO A 91 19.52 -17.07 -10.15
N GLU A 92 20.46 -17.22 -11.07
CA GLU A 92 20.78 -16.25 -12.12
C GLU A 92 19.66 -16.16 -13.17
N ASP A 93 19.16 -17.31 -13.65
CA ASP A 93 18.06 -17.36 -14.62
C ASP A 93 16.75 -16.85 -14.02
N ALA A 94 16.47 -17.19 -12.76
CA ALA A 94 15.31 -16.70 -12.03
C ALA A 94 15.34 -15.16 -11.90
N LYS A 95 16.53 -14.57 -11.68
CA LYS A 95 16.72 -13.12 -11.61
C LYS A 95 16.52 -12.46 -12.97
N LEU A 96 17.02 -13.08 -14.04
CA LEU A 96 16.82 -12.61 -15.41
C LEU A 96 15.34 -12.63 -15.79
N ARG A 97 14.63 -13.73 -15.52
CA ARG A 97 13.18 -13.83 -15.75
C ARG A 97 12.38 -12.83 -14.95
N ARG A 98 12.69 -12.63 -13.65
CA ARG A 98 12.03 -11.59 -12.84
C ARG A 98 12.19 -10.19 -13.43
N ARG A 99 13.33 -9.89 -14.05
CA ARG A 99 13.56 -8.60 -14.73
C ARG A 99 12.79 -8.49 -16.04
N GLN A 100 12.87 -9.52 -16.88
CA GLN A 100 12.20 -9.56 -18.19
C GLN A 100 10.67 -9.54 -18.05
N HIS A 101 10.15 -10.29 -17.07
CA HIS A 101 8.73 -10.45 -16.82
C HIS A 101 8.22 -9.61 -15.64
N ALA A 102 8.94 -8.55 -15.23
CA ALA A 102 8.54 -7.70 -14.09
C ALA A 102 7.11 -7.12 -14.22
N ARG A 103 6.60 -6.99 -15.44
CA ARG A 103 5.23 -6.54 -15.74
C ARG A 103 4.21 -7.67 -15.86
N GLN A 104 4.65 -8.90 -16.16
CA GLN A 104 3.76 -10.06 -16.23
C GLN A 104 3.59 -10.61 -14.83
N ARG A 105 2.35 -10.53 -14.34
CA ARG A 105 2.01 -10.93 -12.98
C ARG A 105 1.59 -12.40 -13.00
N PRO A 106 2.06 -13.21 -12.05
CA PRO A 106 1.61 -14.59 -11.92
C PRO A 106 0.11 -14.63 -11.65
N PRO A 107 -0.59 -15.70 -12.08
CA PRO A 107 -2.00 -15.87 -11.73
C PRO A 107 -2.18 -15.91 -10.20
N GLN A 108 -3.34 -15.46 -9.73
CA GLN A 108 -3.69 -15.57 -8.32
C GLN A 108 -3.95 -17.05 -8.00
N LYS A 109 -3.15 -17.64 -7.12
CA LYS A 109 -3.32 -19.02 -6.69
C LYS A 109 -3.12 -19.10 -5.18
N LEU A 110 -3.97 -19.87 -4.51
CA LEU A 110 -3.79 -20.15 -3.08
C LEU A 110 -2.46 -20.87 -2.86
N PHE A 111 -1.78 -20.51 -1.77
CA PHE A 111 -0.55 -21.15 -1.37
C PHE A 111 -0.81 -22.60 -0.92
N ASN A 112 -0.04 -23.54 -1.45
CA ASN A 112 -0.05 -24.92 -1.03
C ASN A 112 1.38 -25.36 -0.71
N ALA A 113 1.64 -25.73 0.53
CA ALA A 113 2.97 -26.14 0.99
C ALA A 113 3.48 -27.39 0.25
N ALA A 114 2.59 -28.33 -0.11
CA ALA A 114 2.96 -29.54 -0.84
C ALA A 114 3.48 -29.22 -2.26
N GLU A 115 2.83 -28.30 -2.96
CA GLU A 115 3.25 -27.88 -4.31
C GLU A 115 4.60 -27.15 -4.28
N VAL A 116 4.85 -26.35 -3.24
CA VAL A 116 6.12 -25.66 -3.06
C VAL A 116 7.24 -26.66 -2.79
N HIS A 117 7.00 -27.68 -1.97
CA HIS A 117 7.96 -28.75 -1.72
C HIS A 117 8.30 -29.53 -2.99
N GLN A 118 7.28 -29.86 -3.80
CA GLN A 118 7.47 -30.52 -5.10
C GLN A 118 8.26 -29.66 -6.08
N ALA A 119 8.10 -28.34 -6.03
CA ALA A 119 8.86 -27.39 -6.83
C ALA A 119 10.30 -27.15 -6.31
N GLY A 120 10.74 -27.86 -5.27
CA GLY A 120 12.07 -27.72 -4.67
C GLY A 120 12.20 -26.56 -3.68
N GLY A 121 11.09 -25.97 -3.23
CA GLY A 121 11.06 -24.90 -2.25
C GLY A 121 10.96 -25.40 -0.81
N GLU A 122 11.79 -24.86 0.09
CA GLU A 122 11.71 -25.12 1.52
C GLU A 122 10.71 -24.16 2.18
N VAL A 123 9.71 -24.73 2.87
CA VAL A 123 8.73 -23.97 3.66
C VAL A 123 9.07 -24.13 5.13
N GLN A 124 9.35 -23.02 5.81
CA GLN A 124 9.66 -23.01 7.24
C GLN A 124 8.43 -22.58 8.02
N ARG A 125 8.18 -23.09 9.23
CA ARG A 125 7.15 -22.51 10.10
C ARG A 125 7.75 -21.43 10.97
N LYS A 126 7.27 -20.19 10.83
CA LYS A 126 7.70 -19.04 11.65
C LYS A 126 6.50 -18.39 12.33
N ARG A 127 6.73 -17.87 13.53
CA ARG A 127 5.74 -17.10 14.27
C ARG A 127 5.55 -15.74 13.60
N PHE A 128 4.30 -15.39 13.26
CA PHE A 128 4.04 -14.08 12.66
C PHE A 128 4.15 -12.97 13.72
N PRO A 129 4.91 -11.89 13.44
CA PRO A 129 5.03 -10.76 14.35
C PRO A 129 3.67 -10.04 14.47
N GLY A 130 2.94 -10.31 15.55
CA GLY A 130 1.62 -9.72 15.85
C GLY A 130 0.62 -10.75 16.37
N SER A 131 0.40 -11.83 15.63
CA SER A 131 -0.68 -12.80 15.91
C SER A 131 -0.28 -13.91 16.89
N GLY A 132 1.01 -14.15 17.09
CA GLY A 132 1.49 -15.21 17.97
C GLY A 132 1.34 -16.65 17.43
N THR A 133 0.51 -16.85 16.41
CA THR A 133 0.30 -18.12 15.72
C THR A 133 1.46 -18.45 14.76
N MET A 134 1.61 -19.73 14.45
CA MET A 134 2.60 -20.24 13.48
C MET A 134 2.05 -20.09 12.05
N TYR A 135 2.87 -19.49 11.18
CA TYR A 135 2.59 -19.28 9.76
C TYR A 135 3.65 -20.01 8.93
N ASP A 136 3.26 -20.44 7.74
CA ASP A 136 4.20 -20.96 6.75
C ASP A 136 5.00 -19.79 6.17
N PHE A 137 6.31 -19.89 6.21
CA PHE A 137 7.24 -18.84 5.78
C PHE A 137 7.97 -19.32 4.53
N PHE A 138 7.78 -18.58 3.45
CA PHE A 138 8.36 -18.91 2.16
C PHE A 138 8.68 -17.64 1.37
N GLY A 139 9.88 -17.54 0.80
CA GLY A 139 10.27 -16.40 -0.04
C GLY A 139 10.11 -15.04 0.63
N ASN A 140 10.47 -14.93 1.92
CA ASN A 140 10.34 -13.73 2.74
C ASN A 140 8.89 -13.22 2.93
N ASN A 141 7.91 -14.11 2.83
CA ASN A 141 6.50 -13.83 3.04
C ASN A 141 5.87 -14.89 3.97
N TYR A 142 4.80 -14.50 4.66
CA TYR A 142 4.08 -15.38 5.60
C TYR A 142 2.76 -15.84 4.97
N TYR A 143 2.44 -17.11 5.10
CA TYR A 143 1.24 -17.74 4.56
C TYR A 143 0.48 -18.47 5.65
N HIS A 144 -0.85 -18.40 5.58
CA HIS A 144 -1.72 -19.15 6.48
C HIS A 144 -3.04 -19.45 5.77
N ASN A 145 -3.48 -20.71 5.86
CA ASN A 145 -4.66 -21.23 5.16
C ASN A 145 -4.65 -20.90 3.65
N GLY A 146 -3.48 -20.92 3.03
CA GLY A 146 -3.31 -20.60 1.61
C GLY A 146 -3.31 -19.11 1.24
N PHE A 147 -3.55 -18.21 2.19
CA PHE A 147 -3.48 -16.76 1.96
C PHE A 147 -2.14 -16.19 2.39
N LEU A 148 -1.72 -15.11 1.73
CA LEU A 148 -0.56 -14.31 2.10
C LEU A 148 -0.94 -13.31 3.19
N PHE A 149 -0.17 -13.30 4.27
CA PHE A 149 -0.22 -12.30 5.33
C PHE A 149 0.99 -11.39 5.24
N LYS A 150 0.74 -10.08 5.16
CA LYS A 150 1.80 -9.09 5.02
C LYS A 150 1.50 -7.83 5.82
N GLU A 151 2.50 -7.34 6.54
CA GLU A 151 2.47 -6.02 7.15
C GLU A 151 2.77 -4.96 6.09
N VAL A 152 1.85 -4.02 5.92
CA VAL A 152 1.97 -2.93 4.94
C VAL A 152 1.60 -1.60 5.58
N SER A 153 2.19 -0.52 5.09
CA SER A 153 1.80 0.82 5.53
C SER A 153 0.41 1.17 5.00
N GLN A 154 -0.38 1.91 5.79
CA GLN A 154 -1.66 2.47 5.34
C GLN A 154 -1.52 3.30 4.05
N LEU A 155 -0.36 3.91 3.81
CA LEU A 155 -0.05 4.69 2.61
C LEU A 155 -0.14 3.90 1.31
N VAL A 156 0.09 2.58 1.36
CA VAL A 156 0.06 1.71 0.18
C VAL A 156 -1.30 1.04 -0.01
N LEU A 157 -2.28 1.40 0.81
CA LEU A 157 -3.63 0.87 0.79
C LEU A 157 -4.65 1.93 0.36
N THR A 158 -5.81 1.47 -0.08
CA THR A 158 -6.97 2.31 -0.38
C THR A 158 -8.20 1.61 0.12
N GLY A 159 -9.03 2.29 0.90
CA GLY A 159 -10.34 1.77 1.24
C GLY A 159 -11.16 1.57 -0.03
N VAL A 160 -11.85 0.44 -0.11
CA VAL A 160 -12.89 0.20 -1.13
C VAL A 160 -14.15 0.95 -0.72
#